data_AF-A0A7Y4WHR2-F1
#
_entry.id   AF-A0A7Y4WHR2-F1
#
_cell.length_a   1.000
_cell.length_b   1.000
_cell.length_c   1.000
_cell.angle_alpha   90.00
_cell.angle_beta   90.00
_cell.angle_gamma   90.00
#
_symmetry.space_group_name_H-M   'P 1'
#
loop_
_entity.id
_entity.type
_entity.pdbx_description
1 polymer ?
#
loop_
_entity_poly.entity_id
_entity_poly.type
_entity_poly.pdbx_seq_one_letter_code
_entity_poly.pdbx_strand_id
1 'polypeptide(L)'
;MERGENDGVNDDAAKQAPPAGSDAPAPQVLAPEALSTAATQSAPPADDTLILLAARGMLLFPRVVLPIVVGRDRSVRAVQAAVQAERPIGILLQKD
;
A
#
# COMPACT_ATOMS: atom_id res chain seq x y z
N MET A 1 23.64 -56.71 33.17
CA MET A 1 22.90 -56.94 34.42
C MET A 1 23.63 -56.19 35.52
N GLU A 2 23.28 -54.93 35.74
CA GLU A 2 23.63 -54.23 36.99
C GLU A 2 22.34 -53.57 37.50
N ARG A 3 21.85 -54.11 38.62
CA ARG A 3 20.97 -53.41 39.58
C ARG A 3 21.84 -52.29 40.18
N GLY A 4 21.39 -51.05 40.31
CA GLY A 4 20.24 -50.63 41.08
C GLY A 4 20.79 -49.85 42.28
N GLU A 5 20.39 -48.59 42.45
CA GLU A 5 20.29 -47.93 43.75
C GLU A 5 19.57 -46.61 43.52
N ASN A 6 18.28 -46.59 43.85
CA ASN A 6 17.51 -45.38 44.02
C ASN A 6 17.36 -45.19 45.54
N ASP A 7 18.00 -44.18 46.09
CA ASP A 7 17.69 -43.57 47.39
C ASP A 7 17.73 -42.07 47.10
N GLY A 8 16.61 -41.36 46.98
CA GLY A 8 15.61 -41.23 48.02
C GLY A 8 15.75 -39.82 48.58
N VAL A 9 14.84 -38.93 48.22
CA VAL A 9 14.32 -37.79 49.01
C VAL A 9 13.18 -37.23 48.17
N ASN A 10 11.98 -37.74 48.46
CA ASN A 10 10.73 -37.01 48.28
C ASN A 10 10.22 -36.76 49.69
N ASP A 11 10.33 -35.52 50.14
CA ASP A 11 9.53 -34.96 51.22
C ASP A 11 8.74 -33.82 50.57
N ASP A 12 7.42 -33.98 50.44
CA ASP A 12 6.46 -33.49 51.45
C ASP A 12 6.31 -31.97 51.30
N ALA A 13 5.15 -31.38 51.08
CA ALA A 13 3.81 -31.86 50.82
C ALA A 13 3.03 -30.64 50.29
N ALA A 14 1.88 -30.96 49.71
CA ALA A 14 0.69 -30.13 49.76
C ALA A 14 0.74 -28.77 49.03
N LYS A 15 0.04 -28.69 47.89
CA LYS A 15 -1.36 -28.22 47.90
C LYS A 15 -1.94 -28.09 46.49
N GLN A 16 -3.17 -28.59 46.38
CA GLN A 16 -4.29 -28.08 45.58
C GLN A 16 -4.17 -27.98 44.04
N ALA A 17 -4.87 -28.94 43.40
CA ALA A 17 -5.89 -28.84 42.34
C ALA A 17 -6.07 -27.55 41.48
N PRO A 18 -6.55 -27.69 40.23
CA PRO A 18 -6.40 -26.73 39.14
C PRO A 18 -7.53 -25.69 39.08
N PRO A 19 -7.33 -24.57 38.36
CA PRO A 19 -8.42 -23.92 37.66
C PRO A 19 -8.25 -24.10 36.14
N ALA A 20 -9.29 -24.68 35.55
CA ALA A 20 -9.59 -24.57 34.13
C ALA A 20 -9.50 -23.11 33.66
N GLY A 21 -8.90 -22.91 32.49
CA GLY A 21 -8.79 -21.61 31.84
C GLY A 21 -8.32 -21.81 30.41
N SER A 22 -9.29 -22.01 29.52
CA SER A 22 -9.12 -22.14 28.09
C SER A 22 -8.51 -20.88 27.48
N ASP A 23 -7.75 -21.09 26.40
CA ASP A 23 -7.65 -20.18 25.25
C ASP A 23 -7.00 -18.81 25.48
N ALA A 24 -5.67 -18.75 25.36
CA ALA A 24 -4.97 -17.53 25.01
C ALA A 24 -4.63 -17.61 23.52
N PRO A 25 -5.36 -16.93 22.61
CA PRO A 25 -5.00 -16.91 21.21
C PRO A 25 -3.72 -16.09 21.06
N ALA A 26 -2.81 -16.59 20.22
CA ALA A 26 -1.60 -15.92 19.80
C ALA A 26 -1.86 -14.44 19.44
N PRO A 27 -0.91 -13.52 19.68
CA PRO A 27 -1.03 -12.15 19.20
C PRO A 27 -1.11 -12.19 17.67
N GLN A 28 -2.32 -12.02 17.14
CA GLN A 28 -2.54 -11.79 15.73
C GLN A 28 -1.91 -10.44 15.41
N VAL A 29 -0.67 -10.49 14.93
CA VAL A 29 -0.02 -9.37 14.27
C VAL A 29 -0.96 -8.91 13.16
N LEU A 30 -1.49 -7.70 13.33
CA LEU A 30 -2.39 -7.06 12.40
C LEU A 30 -1.63 -6.90 11.07
N ALA A 31 -1.89 -7.79 10.12
CA ALA A 31 -1.38 -7.65 8.76
C ALA A 31 -1.91 -6.33 8.18
N PRO A 32 -1.05 -5.42 7.70
CA PRO A 32 -1.49 -4.19 7.05
C PRO A 32 -1.95 -4.42 5.58
N GLU A 33 -2.55 -5.57 5.27
CA GLU A 33 -2.94 -5.96 3.90
C GLU A 33 -4.41 -5.67 3.55
N ALA A 34 -5.04 -4.69 4.20
CA ALA A 34 -6.44 -4.34 3.92
C ALA A 34 -6.66 -2.90 3.47
N LEU A 35 -5.66 -2.27 2.83
CA LEU A 35 -5.83 -0.98 2.18
C LEU A 35 -5.10 -0.97 0.82
N SER A 36 -5.71 -1.56 -0.20
CA SER A 36 -5.78 -0.98 -1.57
C SER A 36 -6.12 -2.04 -2.61
N THR A 37 -7.41 -2.41 -2.70
CA THR A 37 -8.01 -2.85 -3.98
C THR A 37 -9.46 -2.38 -4.05
N ALA A 38 -9.74 -1.18 -3.54
CA ALA A 38 -10.92 -0.47 -4.00
C ALA A 38 -10.62 -0.06 -5.44
N ALA A 39 -11.03 -0.89 -6.40
CA ALA A 39 -11.19 -0.46 -7.77
C ALA A 39 -12.07 0.79 -7.72
N THR A 40 -11.44 1.96 -7.80
CA THR A 40 -12.14 3.22 -7.97
C THR A 40 -12.88 3.07 -9.29
N GLN A 41 -14.15 2.70 -9.22
CA GLN A 41 -15.09 2.84 -10.33
C GLN A 41 -15.10 4.33 -10.64
N SER A 42 -14.22 4.69 -11.57
CA SER A 42 -14.04 6.04 -12.01
C SER A 42 -15.24 6.30 -12.90
N ALA A 43 -16.18 7.11 -12.40
CA ALA A 43 -17.26 7.61 -13.23
C ALA A 43 -16.67 8.13 -14.56
N PRO A 44 -17.37 7.96 -15.69
CA PRO A 44 -16.89 8.50 -16.96
C PRO A 44 -16.56 9.98 -16.76
N PRO A 45 -15.38 10.43 -17.24
CA PRO A 45 -14.94 11.79 -17.00
C PRO A 45 -15.98 12.75 -17.56
N ALA A 46 -16.46 13.67 -16.71
CA ALA A 46 -17.31 14.76 -17.16
C ALA A 46 -16.60 15.59 -18.25
N ASP A 47 -17.37 16.33 -19.05
CA ASP A 47 -16.85 17.10 -20.18
C ASP A 47 -15.72 18.07 -19.77
N ASP A 48 -15.79 18.62 -18.55
CA ASP A 48 -14.79 19.54 -17.99
C ASP A 48 -13.58 18.86 -17.32
N THR A 49 -13.46 17.54 -17.40
CA THR A 49 -12.32 16.81 -16.81
C THR A 49 -11.05 16.96 -17.67
N LEU A 50 -9.93 17.34 -17.06
CA LEU A 50 -8.66 17.50 -17.79
C LEU A 50 -7.66 16.39 -17.46
N ILE A 51 -7.01 15.87 -18.50
CA ILE A 51 -5.86 14.99 -18.33
C ILE A 51 -4.66 15.84 -17.91
N LEU A 52 -3.98 15.43 -16.83
CA LEU A 52 -2.83 16.13 -16.27
C LEU A 52 -1.52 15.38 -16.51
N LEU A 53 -0.52 16.10 -16.98
CA LEU A 53 0.86 15.64 -17.07
C LEU A 53 1.73 16.38 -16.05
N ALA A 54 2.49 15.65 -15.23
CA ALA A 54 3.46 16.24 -14.32
C ALA A 54 4.74 16.62 -15.08
N ALA A 55 5.19 17.85 -14.88
CA ALA A 55 6.49 18.35 -15.34
C ALA A 55 7.23 18.95 -14.13
N ARG A 56 8.46 18.49 -13.89
CA ARG A 56 9.29 18.94 -12.77
C ARG A 56 10.36 19.93 -13.25
N GLY A 57 10.77 20.86 -12.39
CA GLY A 57 11.87 21.78 -12.68
C GLY A 57 11.58 22.77 -13.81
N MET A 58 10.31 23.08 -14.08
CA MET A 58 9.87 23.95 -15.17
C MET A 58 8.92 25.05 -14.66
N LEU A 59 9.03 26.24 -15.26
CA LEU A 59 8.08 27.35 -15.12
C LEU A 59 7.60 27.76 -16.51
N LEU A 60 6.29 27.72 -16.73
CA LEU A 60 5.67 28.18 -17.98
C LEU A 60 5.07 29.56 -17.76
N PHE A 61 5.31 30.45 -18.72
CA PHE A 61 4.68 31.77 -18.77
C PHE A 61 3.62 31.79 -19.88
N PRO A 62 2.58 32.62 -19.75
CA PRO A 62 1.59 32.79 -20.81
C PRO A 62 2.24 33.14 -22.15
N ARG A 63 1.67 32.60 -23.24
CA ARG A 63 2.08 32.83 -24.63
C ARG A 63 3.44 32.26 -25.05
N VAL A 64 4.07 31.42 -24.25
CA VAL A 64 5.28 30.69 -24.63
C VAL A 64 4.93 29.43 -25.42
N VAL A 65 5.67 29.16 -26.49
CA VAL A 65 5.63 27.91 -27.25
C VAL A 65 6.98 27.22 -27.14
N LEU A 66 7.00 25.98 -26.65
CA LEU A 66 8.22 25.20 -26.50
C LEU A 66 7.97 23.71 -26.75
N PRO A 67 8.97 22.96 -27.24
CA PRO A 67 8.87 21.52 -27.39
C PRO A 67 8.99 20.81 -26.02
N ILE A 68 8.07 19.87 -25.73
CA ILE A 68 8.11 19.04 -24.51
C ILE A 68 8.21 17.58 -24.92
N VAL A 69 9.19 16.86 -24.36
CA VAL A 69 9.35 15.42 -24.57
C VAL A 69 8.65 14.65 -23.44
N VAL A 70 7.77 13.72 -23.82
CA VAL A 70 7.05 12.84 -22.88
C VAL A 70 7.61 11.43 -22.99
N GLY A 71 8.25 10.95 -21.92
CA GLY A 71 8.94 9.64 -21.94
C GLY A 71 8.32 8.53 -21.09
N ARG A 72 7.46 8.85 -20.12
CA ARG A 72 6.86 7.82 -19.24
C ARG A 72 5.67 7.17 -19.94
N ASP A 73 5.62 5.83 -19.98
CA ASP A 73 4.54 5.08 -20.64
C ASP A 73 3.14 5.56 -20.26
N ARG A 74 2.90 5.76 -18.95
CA ARG A 74 1.63 6.28 -18.45
C ARG A 74 1.29 7.67 -19.01
N SER A 75 2.30 8.56 -19.11
CA SER A 75 2.13 9.90 -19.65
C SER A 75 1.93 9.89 -21.17
N VAL A 76 2.63 9.00 -21.88
CA VAL A 76 2.44 8.82 -23.34
C VAL A 76 1.02 8.36 -23.64
N ARG A 77 0.52 7.34 -22.92
CA ARG A 77 -0.88 6.87 -23.06
C ARG A 77 -1.89 7.96 -22.73
N ALA A 78 -1.62 8.77 -21.70
CA ALA A 78 -2.47 9.89 -21.32
C ALA A 78 -2.55 10.95 -22.43
N VAL A 79 -1.43 11.30 -23.06
CA VAL A 79 -1.41 12.20 -24.23
C VAL A 79 -2.21 11.61 -25.38
N GLN A 80 -2.00 10.34 -25.70
CA GLN A 80 -2.74 9.67 -26.78
C GLN A 80 -4.25 9.68 -26.54
N ALA A 81 -4.70 9.43 -25.30
CA ALA A 81 -6.10 9.50 -24.93
C ALA A 81 -6.67 10.91 -25.07
N ALA A 82 -5.91 11.95 -24.68
CA ALA A 82 -6.33 13.34 -24.82
C ALA A 82 -6.46 13.76 -26.29
N VAL A 83 -5.49 13.38 -27.14
CA VAL A 83 -5.51 13.65 -28.58
C VAL A 83 -6.69 12.97 -29.25
N GLN A 84 -6.95 11.70 -28.92
CA GLN A 84 -8.09 10.95 -29.47
C GLN A 84 -9.44 11.54 -29.06
N ALA A 85 -9.52 12.14 -27.87
CA ALA A 85 -10.73 12.79 -27.39
C ALA A 85 -10.83 14.28 -27.81
N GLU A 86 -9.84 14.81 -28.54
CA GLU A 86 -9.73 16.23 -28.89
C GLU A 86 -9.81 17.17 -27.67
N ARG A 87 -9.24 16.73 -26.54
CA ARG A 87 -9.32 17.46 -25.27
C ARG A 87 -8.03 18.20 -24.95
N PRO A 88 -8.13 19.38 -24.32
CA PRO A 88 -6.96 20.06 -23.80
C PRO A 88 -6.26 19.23 -22.72
N ILE A 89 -4.94 19.37 -22.67
CA ILE A 89 -4.07 18.73 -21.68
C ILE A 89 -3.59 19.79 -20.71
N GLY A 90 -3.72 19.54 -19.41
CA GLY A 90 -3.12 20.38 -18.38
C GLY A 90 -1.70 19.91 -18.06
N ILE A 91 -0.79 20.86 -17.89
CA ILE A 91 0.57 20.59 -17.42
C ILE A 91 0.69 21.06 -15.97
N LEU A 92 0.98 20.14 -15.06
CA LEU A 92 1.22 20.44 -13.65
C LEU A 92 2.71 20.64 -13.43
N LEU A 93 3.09 21.89 -13.16
CA LEU A 93 4.46 22.26 -12.85
C LEU A 93 4.73 21.99 -11.37
N GLN A 94 5.62 21.04 -11.10
CA GLN A 94 5.97 20.61 -9.76
C GLN A 94 7.34 21.15 -9.38
N LYS A 95 7.42 21.66 -8.15
CA LYS A 95 8.69 21.86 -7.46
C LYS A 95 9.21 20.50 -6.99
N ASP A 96 10.52 20.35 -6.95
CA ASP A 96 11.18 19.17 -6.39
C ASP A 96 10.97 19.02 -4.88
#